data_AF-A0A833RK79-F1
#
_entry.id   AF-A0A833RK79-F1
#
_cell.length_a   1.000
_cell.length_b   1.000
_cell.length_c   1.000
_cell.angle_alpha   90.00
_cell.angle_beta   90.00
_cell.angle_gamma   90.00
#
_symmetry.space_group_name_H-M   'P 1'
#
loop_
_entity.id
_entity.type
_entity.pdbx_description
1 polymer ?
#
loop_
_entity_poly.entity_id
_entity_poly.type
_entity_poly.pdbx_seq_one_letter_code
_entity_poly.pdbx_strand_id
1 'polypeptide(L)'
;MVSRMHQRILERMLIIMERCNAKGFVYGMVTETKKPMIGASDSLRTWWKRQAMFHQAGPAHIDQYYKDNLVNSNVSQDSETKSTTELLMELSDSTLGSIMSLLMQHCDPPQRKFPFVNGVPPPWWPTTREDWWGQTGISRDEGPPPFRKPHGLRKKWKVAVTVGIIKSMSPNFSAPYNLTEQSHHLRLRMNAKERKFWTLALVAEAKQYCREHPDLPVDEAIAFVETYGGGGSSTSGR
;
A
#
# COMPACT_ATOMS: atom_id res chain seq x y z
N MET A 1 -0.12 -14.97 -21.22
CA MET A 1 1.05 -14.88 -20.31
C MET A 1 0.92 -15.84 -19.11
N VAL A 2 -0.24 -15.88 -18.42
CA VAL A 2 -0.52 -16.77 -17.28
C VAL A 2 -0.35 -18.26 -17.59
N SER A 3 -0.74 -18.72 -18.78
CA SER A 3 -0.62 -20.13 -19.21
C SER A 3 0.84 -20.64 -19.20
N ARG A 4 1.83 -19.82 -19.61
CA ARG A 4 3.25 -20.24 -19.60
C ARG A 4 3.82 -20.39 -18.19
N MET A 5 3.46 -19.49 -17.27
CA MET A 5 3.93 -19.59 -15.88
C MET A 5 3.26 -20.75 -15.14
N HIS A 6 1.97 -20.97 -15.42
CA HIS A 6 1.24 -22.13 -14.94
C HIS A 6 1.89 -23.45 -15.37
N GLN A 7 2.28 -23.55 -16.64
CA GLN A 7 2.96 -24.72 -17.19
C GLN A 7 4.31 -24.98 -16.50
N ARG A 8 5.08 -23.93 -16.19
CA ARG A 8 6.34 -24.06 -15.43
C ARG A 8 6.13 -24.56 -14.00
N ILE A 9 5.04 -24.17 -13.34
CA ILE A 9 4.69 -24.68 -12.00
C ILE A 9 4.36 -26.17 -12.08
N LEU A 10 3.54 -26.57 -13.06
CA LEU A 10 3.18 -27.96 -13.30
C LEU A 10 4.41 -28.83 -13.58
N GLU A 11 5.31 -28.37 -14.46
CA GLU A 11 6.58 -29.05 -14.74
C GLU A 11 7.40 -29.29 -13.47
N ARG A 12 7.52 -28.28 -12.60
CA ARG A 12 8.23 -28.44 -11.32
C ARG A 12 7.53 -29.39 -10.36
N MET A 13 6.20 -29.36 -10.28
CA MET A 13 5.44 -30.27 -9.43
C MET A 13 5.58 -31.72 -9.87
N LEU A 14 5.64 -31.98 -11.18
CA LEU A 14 5.92 -33.31 -11.72
C LEU A 14 7.32 -33.80 -11.32
N ILE A 15 8.34 -32.95 -11.40
CA ILE A 15 9.72 -33.28 -10.95
C ILE A 15 9.75 -33.62 -9.46
N ILE A 16 9.04 -32.85 -8.62
CA ILE A 16 8.95 -33.12 -7.18
C ILE A 16 8.24 -34.46 -6.94
N MET A 17 7.16 -34.73 -7.66
CA MET A 17 6.41 -35.98 -7.54
C MET A 17 7.30 -37.20 -7.86
N GLU A 18 8.09 -37.11 -8.93
CA GLU A 18 9.05 -38.14 -9.33
C GLU A 18 10.17 -38.32 -8.29
N ARG A 19 10.83 -37.24 -7.88
CA ARG A 19 11.97 -37.30 -6.95
C ARG A 19 11.60 -37.67 -5.52
N CYS A 20 10.40 -37.29 -5.08
CA CYS A 20 9.92 -37.59 -3.74
C CYS A 20 9.03 -38.85 -3.69
N ASN A 21 8.90 -39.57 -4.81
CA ASN A 21 8.03 -40.74 -4.94
C ASN A 21 6.59 -40.47 -4.46
N ALA A 22 6.11 -39.25 -4.67
CA ALA A 22 4.78 -38.83 -4.25
C ALA A 22 3.72 -39.46 -5.17
N LYS A 23 2.54 -39.78 -4.61
CA LYS A 23 1.46 -40.43 -5.37
C LYS A 23 0.62 -39.46 -6.22
N GLY A 24 0.77 -38.17 -5.98
CA GLY A 24 0.13 -37.11 -6.74
C GLY A 24 0.23 -35.77 -5.99
N PHE A 25 -0.28 -34.71 -6.60
CA PHE A 25 -0.27 -33.37 -6.02
C PHE A 25 -1.57 -32.62 -6.32
N VAL A 26 -1.87 -31.64 -5.46
CA VAL A 26 -2.92 -30.64 -5.65
C VAL A 26 -2.30 -29.27 -5.42
N TYR A 27 -2.72 -28.26 -6.18
CA TYR A 27 -2.30 -26.88 -6.01
C TYR A 27 -3.45 -25.91 -6.21
N GLY A 28 -3.33 -24.74 -5.60
CA GLY A 28 -4.24 -23.63 -5.82
C GLY A 28 -3.50 -22.30 -5.73
N MET A 29 -3.93 -21.33 -6.51
CA MET A 29 -3.44 -19.96 -6.46
C MET A 29 -4.63 -18.99 -6.53
N VAL A 30 -4.59 -17.94 -5.70
CA VAL A 30 -5.55 -16.83 -5.79
C VAL A 30 -4.91 -15.74 -6.65
N THR A 31 -5.59 -15.36 -7.73
CA THR A 31 -5.11 -14.29 -8.61
C THR A 31 -5.74 -12.95 -8.26
N GLU A 32 -5.23 -11.88 -8.87
CA GLU A 32 -5.80 -10.52 -8.73
C GLU A 32 -7.27 -10.45 -9.15
N THR A 33 -7.70 -11.30 -10.09
CA THR A 33 -9.11 -11.42 -10.48
C THR A 33 -9.99 -12.12 -9.43
N LYS A 34 -9.41 -12.46 -8.27
CA LYS A 34 -10.02 -13.18 -7.14
C LYS A 34 -10.59 -14.56 -7.47
N LYS A 35 -10.44 -15.02 -8.72
CA LYS A 35 -10.77 -16.39 -9.11
C LYS A 35 -9.63 -17.31 -8.69
N PRO A 36 -9.89 -18.32 -7.85
CA PRO A 36 -8.88 -19.32 -7.52
C PRO A 36 -8.64 -20.20 -8.75
N MET A 37 -7.38 -20.32 -9.16
CA MET A 37 -6.97 -21.33 -10.12
C MET A 37 -6.51 -22.56 -9.35
N ILE A 38 -7.13 -23.70 -9.60
CA ILE A 38 -6.90 -24.96 -8.89
C ILE A 38 -6.53 -26.02 -9.92
N GLY A 39 -5.59 -26.89 -9.58
CA GLY A 39 -5.26 -28.05 -10.40
C GLY A 39 -4.75 -29.22 -9.56
N ALA A 40 -4.72 -30.39 -10.16
CA ALA A 40 -4.30 -31.63 -9.52
C ALA A 40 -3.68 -32.57 -10.55
N SER A 41 -2.78 -33.46 -10.13
CA SER A 41 -2.21 -34.48 -11.02
C SER A 41 -3.24 -35.52 -11.42
N ASP A 42 -3.10 -36.07 -12.63
CA ASP A 42 -4.01 -37.11 -13.15
C ASP A 42 -3.88 -38.45 -12.42
N SER A 43 -2.77 -38.67 -11.71
CA SER A 43 -2.56 -39.83 -10.85
C SER A 43 -3.54 -39.93 -9.67
N LEU A 44 -4.20 -38.81 -9.29
CA LEU A 44 -5.17 -38.79 -8.18
C LEU A 44 -6.56 -39.24 -8.64
N ARG A 45 -7.25 -40.02 -7.80
CA ARG A 45 -8.64 -40.42 -8.07
C ARG A 45 -9.58 -39.23 -7.98
N THR A 46 -10.62 -39.22 -8.81
CA THR A 46 -11.62 -38.12 -8.90
C THR A 46 -12.27 -37.79 -7.56
N TRP A 47 -12.62 -38.80 -6.73
CA TRP A 47 -13.20 -38.57 -5.40
C TRP A 47 -12.20 -37.89 -4.45
N TRP A 48 -10.91 -38.22 -4.56
CA TRP A 48 -9.87 -37.63 -3.73
C TRP A 48 -9.52 -36.20 -4.18
N LYS A 49 -9.54 -35.93 -5.50
CA LYS A 49 -9.43 -34.57 -6.06
C LYS A 49 -10.49 -33.61 -5.49
N ARG A 50 -11.72 -34.10 -5.25
CA ARG A 50 -12.81 -33.32 -4.63
C ARG A 50 -12.60 -33.03 -3.14
N GLN A 51 -11.81 -33.84 -2.44
CA GLN A 51 -11.58 -33.69 -1.01
C GLN A 51 -10.30 -32.91 -0.69
N ALA A 52 -9.25 -33.11 -1.49
CA ALA A 52 -7.94 -32.46 -1.29
C ALA A 52 -7.81 -31.08 -1.98
N MET A 53 -8.89 -30.59 -2.59
CA MET A 53 -8.90 -29.33 -3.36
C MET A 53 -8.61 -28.10 -2.50
N PHE A 54 -7.93 -27.13 -3.10
CA PHE A 54 -7.72 -25.81 -2.52
C PHE A 54 -9.08 -25.17 -2.18
N HIS A 55 -9.26 -24.73 -0.94
CA HIS A 55 -10.55 -24.28 -0.45
C HIS A 55 -11.06 -23.09 -1.29
N GLN A 56 -12.27 -23.21 -1.85
CA GLN A 56 -12.83 -22.19 -2.73
C GLN A 56 -13.09 -20.85 -2.02
N ALA A 57 -13.25 -20.87 -0.69
CA ALA A 57 -13.36 -19.64 0.09
C ALA A 57 -12.01 -18.94 0.32
N GLY A 58 -10.87 -19.49 -0.11
CA GLY A 58 -9.54 -18.86 0.05
C GLY A 58 -9.51 -17.36 -0.30
N PRO A 59 -10.04 -16.93 -1.46
CA PRO A 59 -10.18 -15.50 -1.79
C PRO A 59 -11.02 -14.71 -0.77
N ALA A 60 -12.14 -15.27 -0.31
CA ALA A 60 -13.01 -14.64 0.68
C ALA A 60 -12.33 -14.53 2.06
N HIS A 61 -11.57 -15.54 2.48
CA HIS A 61 -10.78 -15.48 3.71
C HIS A 61 -9.63 -14.48 3.62
N ILE A 62 -9.02 -14.30 2.45
CA ILE A 62 -8.00 -13.26 2.21
C ILE A 62 -8.65 -11.87 2.31
N ASP A 63 -9.79 -11.66 1.64
CA ASP A 63 -10.54 -10.40 1.69
C ASP A 63 -11.02 -10.10 3.12
N GLN A 64 -11.52 -11.11 3.84
CA GLN A 64 -11.93 -10.98 5.23
C GLN A 64 -10.72 -10.70 6.12
N TYR A 65 -9.58 -11.38 5.93
CA TYR A 65 -8.35 -11.04 6.64
C TYR A 65 -7.97 -9.57 6.43
N TYR A 66 -8.03 -9.06 5.20
CA TYR A 66 -7.76 -7.64 4.96
C TYR A 66 -8.76 -6.73 5.66
N LYS A 67 -10.07 -7.00 5.55
CA LYS A 67 -11.13 -6.22 6.22
C LYS A 67 -10.98 -6.24 7.74
N ASP A 68 -10.85 -7.42 8.31
CA ASP A 68 -10.74 -7.62 9.75
C ASP A 68 -9.44 -7.01 10.29
N ASN A 69 -8.34 -7.00 9.52
CA ASN A 69 -7.09 -6.37 9.95
C ASN A 69 -7.05 -4.84 9.73
N LEU A 70 -7.78 -4.32 8.74
CA LEU A 70 -8.08 -2.89 8.59
C LEU A 70 -8.93 -2.39 9.77
N VAL A 71 -9.91 -3.19 10.20
CA VAL A 71 -10.89 -2.83 11.23
C VAL A 71 -10.36 -3.10 12.66
N ASN A 72 -9.74 -4.25 12.96
CA ASN A 72 -9.44 -4.73 14.33
C ASN A 72 -8.02 -4.47 14.85
N SER A 73 -7.17 -3.71 14.15
CA SER A 73 -5.97 -3.20 14.81
C SER A 73 -6.40 -2.12 15.80
N ASN A 74 -6.32 -2.39 17.11
CA ASN A 74 -6.59 -1.48 18.24
C ASN A 74 -5.77 -0.18 18.15
N VAL A 75 -6.12 0.66 17.19
CA VAL A 75 -5.69 2.05 17.14
C VAL A 75 -6.77 2.77 17.92
N SER A 76 -6.40 3.25 19.10
CA SER A 76 -7.25 4.05 19.98
C SER A 76 -7.95 5.17 19.19
N GLN A 77 -9.12 5.63 19.68
CA GLN A 77 -9.81 6.84 19.19
C GLN A 77 -8.87 8.06 19.02
N ASP A 78 -7.72 8.03 19.71
CA ASP A 78 -6.58 8.94 19.59
C ASP A 78 -5.91 9.04 18.20
N SER A 79 -6.23 8.17 17.23
CA SER A 79 -5.69 8.32 15.86
C SER A 79 -6.44 9.32 15.00
N GLU A 80 -7.64 9.74 15.40
CA GLU A 80 -8.43 10.71 14.66
C GLU A 80 -7.85 12.13 14.74
N THR A 81 -6.97 12.36 15.72
CA THR A 81 -6.27 13.64 15.97
C THR A 81 -4.81 13.65 15.52
N LYS A 82 -4.25 12.49 15.11
CA LYS A 82 -2.85 12.40 14.69
C LYS A 82 -2.65 13.05 13.33
N SER A 83 -1.57 13.80 13.21
CA SER A 83 -1.09 14.37 11.97
C SER A 83 -0.59 13.29 10.99
N THR A 84 -0.57 13.62 9.70
CA THR A 84 -0.03 12.75 8.64
C THR A 84 1.41 12.29 8.97
N THR A 85 2.23 13.18 9.52
CA THR A 85 3.63 12.87 9.90
C THR A 85 3.70 11.83 11.02
N GLU A 86 2.88 11.95 12.07
CA GLU A 86 2.83 11.00 13.18
C GLU A 86 2.38 9.61 12.72
N LEU A 87 1.36 9.54 11.86
CA LEU A 87 0.88 8.29 11.29
C LEU A 87 1.94 7.62 10.40
N LEU A 88 2.64 8.39 9.57
CA LEU A 88 3.73 7.87 8.73
C LEU A 88 4.94 7.41 9.54
N MET A 89 5.18 7.98 10.72
CA MET A 89 6.25 7.54 11.61
C MET A 89 6.03 6.12 12.17
N GLU A 90 4.80 5.60 12.19
CA GLU A 90 4.49 4.21 12.59
C GLU A 90 4.92 3.17 11.55
N LEU A 91 5.16 3.58 10.30
CA LEU A 91 5.65 2.68 9.25
C LEU A 91 7.13 2.37 9.46
N SER A 92 7.58 1.17 9.07
CA SER A 92 9.01 0.85 9.11
C SER A 92 9.78 1.72 8.11
N ASP A 93 11.04 2.02 8.43
CA ASP A 93 11.95 2.80 7.57
C ASP A 93 12.06 2.20 6.15
N SER A 94 11.96 0.88 6.08
CA SER A 94 12.05 0.11 4.85
C SER A 94 10.75 0.18 4.02
N THR A 95 9.60 0.18 4.68
CA THR A 95 8.28 0.40 4.06
C THR A 95 8.19 1.81 3.51
N LEU A 96 8.57 2.82 4.29
CA LEU A 96 8.64 4.22 3.85
C LEU A 96 9.52 4.38 2.61
N GLY A 97 10.71 3.77 2.59
CA GLY A 97 11.60 3.82 1.44
C GLY A 97 11.01 3.18 0.17
N SER A 98 10.20 2.13 0.35
CA SER A 98 9.53 1.42 -0.76
C SER A 98 8.35 2.22 -1.31
N ILE A 99 7.54 2.82 -0.43
CA ILE A 99 6.43 3.72 -0.80
C ILE A 99 6.99 4.94 -1.53
N MET A 100 8.00 5.59 -0.97
CA MET A 100 8.68 6.72 -1.59
C MET A 100 9.21 6.37 -2.99
N SER A 101 9.93 5.25 -3.13
CA SER A 101 10.46 4.81 -4.44
C SER A 101 9.36 4.62 -5.50
N LEU A 102 8.21 4.09 -5.09
CA LEU A 102 7.07 3.87 -5.96
C LEU A 102 6.43 5.20 -6.37
N LEU A 103 6.00 6.00 -5.40
CA LEU A 103 5.17 7.19 -5.66
C LEU A 103 5.93 8.28 -6.42
N MET A 104 7.22 8.45 -6.17
CA MET A 104 8.06 9.46 -6.85
C MET A 104 8.08 9.31 -8.39
N GLN A 105 7.81 8.12 -8.92
CA GLN A 105 7.73 7.89 -10.36
C GLN A 105 6.40 8.35 -10.97
N HIS A 106 5.39 8.60 -10.14
CA HIS A 106 4.03 8.96 -10.52
C HIS A 106 3.64 10.39 -10.13
N CYS A 107 4.51 11.13 -9.45
CA CYS A 107 4.34 12.58 -9.23
C CYS A 107 4.36 13.35 -10.56
N ASP A 108 3.81 14.57 -10.55
CA ASP A 108 3.98 15.54 -11.62
C ASP A 108 4.73 16.79 -11.12
N PRO A 109 5.96 17.06 -11.60
CA PRO A 109 6.74 16.25 -12.52
C PRO A 109 7.32 14.98 -11.85
N PRO A 110 7.52 13.88 -12.59
CA PRO A 110 8.05 12.64 -12.02
C PRO A 110 9.54 12.75 -11.69
N GLN A 111 10.00 12.05 -10.65
CA GLN A 111 11.40 12.13 -10.19
C GLN A 111 12.42 11.81 -11.29
N ARG A 112 12.09 10.95 -12.26
CA ARG A 112 12.99 10.63 -13.38
C ARG A 112 13.45 11.85 -14.20
N LYS A 113 12.70 12.97 -14.17
CA LYS A 113 13.10 14.26 -14.77
C LYS A 113 14.16 15.01 -13.94
N PHE A 114 14.40 14.58 -12.71
CA PHE A 114 15.33 15.14 -11.73
C PHE A 114 16.30 14.06 -11.26
N PRO A 115 17.32 13.69 -12.07
CA PRO A 115 18.31 12.71 -11.67
C PRO A 115 19.05 13.17 -10.41
N PHE A 116 19.22 12.28 -9.42
CA PHE A 116 19.93 12.60 -8.17
C PHE A 116 21.35 13.13 -8.40
N VAL A 117 22.02 12.70 -9.48
CA VAL A 117 23.36 13.16 -9.85
C VAL A 117 23.42 14.66 -10.18
N ASN A 118 22.31 15.25 -10.60
CA ASN A 118 22.25 16.68 -10.94
C ASN A 118 22.08 17.56 -9.69
N GLY A 119 21.73 16.97 -8.54
CA GLY A 119 21.56 17.70 -7.28
C GLY A 119 20.36 18.66 -7.22
N VAL A 120 19.62 18.84 -8.32
CA VAL A 120 18.42 19.69 -8.37
C VAL A 120 17.19 18.86 -8.03
N PRO A 121 16.52 19.11 -6.89
CA PRO A 121 15.33 18.37 -6.52
C PRO A 121 14.09 18.83 -7.32
N PRO A 122 13.07 17.96 -7.45
CA PRO A 122 11.76 18.34 -7.99
C PRO A 122 11.02 19.32 -7.05
N PRO A 123 10.01 20.05 -7.56
CA PRO A 123 9.31 21.09 -6.78
C PRO A 123 8.55 20.56 -5.55
N TRP A 124 8.19 19.28 -5.53
CA TRP A 124 7.53 18.63 -4.39
C TRP A 124 8.51 18.11 -3.32
N TRP A 125 9.81 18.29 -3.51
CA TRP A 125 10.80 17.93 -2.50
C TRP A 125 10.83 18.97 -1.37
N PRO A 126 10.79 18.58 -0.08
CA PRO A 126 10.68 19.54 1.03
C PRO A 126 11.91 20.45 1.21
N THR A 127 11.67 21.69 1.62
CA THR A 127 12.66 22.79 1.73
C THR A 127 12.72 23.46 3.11
N THR A 128 11.95 22.98 4.09
CA THR A 128 11.74 23.50 5.47
C THR A 128 10.87 24.74 5.61
N ARG A 129 10.36 25.28 4.50
CA ARG A 129 9.51 26.48 4.48
C ARG A 129 8.03 26.16 4.59
N GLU A 130 7.70 24.87 4.59
CA GLU A 130 6.33 24.40 4.62
C GLU A 130 5.71 24.61 6.01
N ASP A 131 4.45 25.02 6.07
CA ASP A 131 3.75 25.29 7.33
C ASP A 131 3.62 24.03 8.21
N TRP A 132 3.56 22.86 7.57
CA TRP A 132 3.53 21.54 8.23
C TRP A 132 4.92 21.05 8.68
N TRP A 133 6.01 21.77 8.38
CA TRP A 133 7.38 21.32 8.69
C TRP A 133 7.57 21.05 10.18
N GLY A 134 6.95 21.85 11.06
CA GLY A 134 7.01 21.66 12.51
C GLY A 134 6.47 20.30 12.99
N GLN A 135 5.55 19.70 12.24
CA GLN A 135 4.94 18.40 12.57
C GLN A 135 5.85 17.21 12.23
N THR A 136 6.95 17.42 11.49
CA THR A 136 7.88 16.36 11.10
C THR A 136 8.82 15.92 12.24
N GLY A 137 8.94 16.75 13.29
CA GLY A 137 9.90 16.54 14.37
C GLY A 137 11.36 16.66 13.92
N ILE A 138 11.63 17.35 12.81
CA ILE A 138 12.97 17.73 12.32
C ILE A 138 13.23 19.17 12.75
N SER A 139 14.31 19.41 13.52
CA SER A 139 14.70 20.77 13.88
C SER A 139 15.04 21.56 12.62
N ARG A 140 14.78 22.88 12.63
CA ARG A 140 15.24 23.78 11.55
C ARG A 140 16.77 23.76 11.41
N ASP A 141 17.50 23.46 12.48
CA ASP A 141 18.96 23.31 12.47
C ASP A 141 19.44 22.07 11.70
N GLU A 142 18.63 21.00 11.64
CA GLU A 142 18.95 19.80 10.87
C GLU A 142 18.77 20.02 9.35
N GLY A 143 18.02 21.05 8.96
CA GLY A 143 17.79 21.42 7.57
C GLY A 143 16.86 20.47 6.79
N PRO A 144 16.66 20.74 5.49
CA PRO A 144 15.78 19.94 4.62
C PRO A 144 16.38 18.56 4.32
N PRO A 145 15.56 17.60 3.84
CA PRO A 145 16.04 16.29 3.46
C PRO A 145 17.05 16.42 2.31
N PRO A 146 18.25 15.81 2.41
CA PRO A 146 19.22 15.86 1.32
C PRO A 146 18.65 15.15 0.08
N PHE A 147 18.81 15.72 -1.12
CA PHE A 147 18.26 15.12 -2.34
C PHE A 147 19.01 13.83 -2.74
N ARG A 148 18.56 12.70 -2.21
CA ARG A 148 19.19 11.37 -2.35
C ARG A 148 18.14 10.28 -2.53
N LYS A 149 18.59 9.12 -3.01
CA LYS A 149 17.76 7.91 -3.08
C LYS A 149 17.23 7.53 -1.69
N PRO A 150 16.06 6.86 -1.58
CA PRO A 150 15.44 6.58 -0.29
C PRO A 150 16.35 5.88 0.73
N HIS A 151 17.18 4.92 0.32
CA HIS A 151 18.12 4.24 1.22
C HIS A 151 19.23 5.15 1.79
N GLY A 152 19.48 6.32 1.19
CA GLY A 152 20.39 7.34 1.69
C GLY A 152 19.76 8.33 2.67
N LEU A 153 18.46 8.16 2.99
CA LEU A 153 17.71 9.02 3.91
C LEU A 153 17.43 8.32 5.23
N ARG A 154 17.52 9.08 6.32
CA ARG A 154 17.06 8.66 7.66
C ARG A 154 15.52 8.68 7.71
N LYS A 155 14.93 7.93 8.63
CA LYS A 155 13.46 7.71 8.70
C LYS A 155 12.64 9.01 8.70
N LYS A 156 12.98 9.99 9.54
CA LYS A 156 12.26 11.28 9.61
C LYS A 156 12.26 12.03 8.26
N TRP A 157 13.38 11.98 7.53
CA TRP A 157 13.47 12.57 6.19
C TRP A 157 12.63 11.82 5.17
N LYS A 158 12.56 10.48 5.23
CA LYS A 158 11.63 9.71 4.38
C LYS A 158 10.18 10.10 4.65
N VAL A 159 9.81 10.29 5.92
CA VAL A 159 8.46 10.75 6.28
C VAL A 159 8.19 12.13 5.68
N ALA A 160 9.08 13.10 5.89
CA ALA A 160 8.92 14.45 5.34
C ALA A 160 8.77 14.44 3.80
N VAL A 161 9.62 13.68 3.10
CA VAL A 161 9.52 13.56 1.64
C VAL A 161 8.23 12.85 1.22
N THR A 162 7.78 11.83 1.97
CA THR A 162 6.51 11.13 1.70
C THR A 162 5.31 12.06 1.85
N VAL A 163 5.29 12.95 2.86
CA VAL A 163 4.25 13.99 3.00
C VAL A 163 4.28 14.95 1.80
N GLY A 164 5.45 15.43 1.40
CA GLY A 164 5.60 16.29 0.22
C GLY A 164 5.07 15.62 -1.06
N ILE A 165 5.36 14.33 -1.25
CA ILE A 165 4.83 13.52 -2.35
C ILE A 165 3.30 13.42 -2.29
N ILE A 166 2.72 13.07 -1.14
CA ILE A 166 1.24 12.94 -1.00
C ILE A 166 0.58 14.28 -1.34
N LYS A 167 1.07 15.38 -0.76
CA LYS A 167 0.56 16.74 -1.03
C LYS A 167 0.67 17.14 -2.50
N SER A 168 1.72 16.69 -3.20
CA SER A 168 1.87 16.95 -4.64
C SER A 168 0.87 16.21 -5.53
N MET A 169 0.24 15.15 -4.99
CA MET A 169 -0.78 14.35 -5.70
C MET A 169 -2.21 14.81 -5.38
N SER A 170 -2.38 15.76 -4.45
CA SER A 170 -3.68 16.37 -4.13
C SER A 170 -4.30 17.06 -5.36
N PRO A 171 -5.63 17.01 -5.54
CA PRO A 171 -6.66 16.45 -4.65
C PRO A 171 -6.84 14.92 -4.72
N ASN A 172 -6.08 14.23 -5.57
CA ASN A 172 -6.30 12.81 -5.85
C ASN A 172 -5.57 11.90 -4.85
N PHE A 173 -6.18 11.69 -3.67
CA PHE A 173 -5.67 10.77 -2.65
C PHE A 173 -5.91 9.28 -2.99
N SER A 174 -6.80 9.00 -3.93
CA SER A 174 -7.00 7.65 -4.47
C SER A 174 -5.79 7.17 -5.26
N ALA A 175 -5.04 8.05 -5.93
CA ALA A 175 -3.86 7.71 -6.70
C ALA A 175 -2.74 7.07 -5.84
N PRO A 176 -2.22 7.72 -4.77
CA PRO A 176 -1.21 7.09 -3.93
C PRO A 176 -1.72 5.81 -3.24
N TYR A 177 -2.99 5.77 -2.82
CA TYR A 177 -3.60 4.55 -2.26
C TYR A 177 -3.55 3.40 -3.26
N ASN A 178 -4.10 3.59 -4.46
CA ASN A 178 -4.19 2.56 -5.49
C ASN A 178 -2.81 2.09 -5.96
N LEU A 179 -1.84 3.00 -6.12
CA LEU A 179 -0.47 2.61 -6.46
C LEU A 179 0.13 1.68 -5.40
N THR A 180 -0.03 2.02 -4.11
CA THR A 180 0.48 1.18 -3.03
C THR A 180 -0.22 -0.18 -2.94
N GLU A 181 -1.55 -0.22 -3.14
CA GLU A 181 -2.32 -1.47 -3.15
C GLU A 181 -2.01 -2.34 -4.38
N GLN A 182 -1.74 -1.76 -5.55
CA GLN A 182 -1.41 -2.54 -6.75
C GLN A 182 0.04 -3.05 -6.75
N SER A 183 0.92 -2.48 -5.92
CA SER A 183 2.31 -2.90 -5.84
C SER A 183 2.46 -4.25 -5.14
N HIS A 184 2.78 -5.28 -5.92
CA HIS A 184 3.09 -6.62 -5.40
C HIS A 184 4.18 -6.58 -4.31
N HIS A 185 5.22 -5.77 -4.49
CA HIS A 185 6.29 -5.65 -3.49
C HIS A 185 5.79 -5.07 -2.16
N LEU A 186 5.01 -3.98 -2.20
CA LEU A 186 4.45 -3.38 -0.98
C LEU A 186 3.40 -4.27 -0.34
N ARG A 187 2.59 -4.98 -1.14
CA ARG A 187 1.60 -5.94 -0.62
C ARG A 187 2.23 -7.04 0.22
N LEU A 188 3.38 -7.55 -0.18
CA LEU A 188 4.12 -8.56 0.57
C LEU A 188 4.90 -7.99 1.75
N ARG A 189 5.29 -6.71 1.67
CA ARG A 189 6.15 -6.06 2.68
C ARG A 189 5.37 -5.48 3.85
N MET A 190 4.24 -4.83 3.58
CA MET A 190 3.47 -4.12 4.59
C MET A 190 2.64 -5.09 5.41
N ASN A 191 2.86 -5.08 6.73
CA ASN A 191 1.96 -5.79 7.63
C ASN A 191 0.61 -5.06 7.76
N ALA A 192 -0.36 -5.72 8.39
CA ALA A 192 -1.69 -5.18 8.67
C ALA A 192 -1.67 -3.79 9.33
N LYS A 193 -0.84 -3.64 10.37
CA LYS A 193 -0.68 -2.40 11.13
C LYS A 193 -0.16 -1.27 10.22
N GLU A 194 0.92 -1.51 9.48
CA GLU A 194 1.52 -0.53 8.56
C GLU A 194 0.55 -0.11 7.45
N ARG A 195 -0.23 -1.06 6.88
CA ARG A 195 -1.25 -0.76 5.87
C ARG A 195 -2.34 0.14 6.44
N LYS A 196 -2.78 -0.12 7.67
CA LYS A 196 -3.76 0.74 8.37
C LYS A 196 -3.20 2.15 8.58
N PHE A 197 -1.98 2.29 9.12
CA PHE A 197 -1.37 3.61 9.32
C PHE A 197 -1.16 4.38 8.02
N TRP A 198 -0.82 3.67 6.93
CA TRP A 198 -0.73 4.27 5.60
C TRP A 198 -2.08 4.83 5.13
N THR A 199 -3.15 4.04 5.20
CA THR A 199 -4.50 4.50 4.84
C THR A 199 -4.94 5.68 5.71
N LEU A 200 -4.73 5.61 7.03
CA LEU A 200 -5.05 6.70 7.94
C LEU A 200 -4.26 7.97 7.63
N ALA A 201 -2.99 7.86 7.24
CA ALA A 201 -2.19 9.02 6.85
C ALA A 201 -2.76 9.72 5.60
N LEU A 202 -3.19 8.95 4.60
CA LEU A 202 -3.85 9.50 3.41
C LEU A 202 -5.20 10.16 3.76
N VAL A 203 -5.99 9.56 4.65
CA VAL A 203 -7.26 10.13 5.12
C VAL A 203 -7.03 11.41 5.90
N ALA A 204 -6.04 11.45 6.79
CA ALA A 204 -5.70 12.64 7.57
C ALA A 204 -5.29 13.79 6.64
N GLU A 205 -4.49 13.50 5.62
CA GLU A 205 -4.08 14.49 4.63
C GLU A 205 -5.25 14.96 3.76
N ALA A 206 -6.15 14.06 3.35
CA ALA A 206 -7.35 14.42 2.60
C ALA A 206 -8.29 15.32 3.43
N LYS A 207 -8.52 14.98 4.71
CA LYS A 207 -9.28 15.84 5.65
C LYS A 207 -8.62 17.21 5.80
N GLN A 208 -7.29 17.28 5.88
CA GLN A 208 -6.56 18.53 5.99
C GLN A 208 -6.70 19.37 4.72
N TYR A 209 -6.58 18.76 3.54
CA TYR A 209 -6.78 19.42 2.25
C TYR A 209 -8.19 20.04 2.13
N CYS A 210 -9.24 19.31 2.53
CA CYS A 210 -10.61 19.84 2.52
C CYS A 210 -10.78 21.06 3.44
N ARG A 211 -10.07 21.12 4.58
CA ARG A 211 -10.11 22.27 5.51
C ARG A 211 -9.37 23.48 4.96
N GLU A 212 -8.23 23.25 4.32
CA GLU A 212 -7.38 24.32 3.79
C GLU A 212 -7.97 24.93 2.52
N HIS A 213 -8.79 24.20 1.76
CA HIS A 213 -9.24 24.59 0.42
C HIS A 213 -10.77 24.49 0.26
N PRO A 214 -11.56 25.27 1.01
CA PRO A 214 -13.03 25.21 0.97
C PRO A 214 -13.63 25.61 -0.40
N ASP A 215 -12.88 26.40 -1.20
CA ASP A 215 -13.35 26.94 -2.47
C ASP A 215 -12.87 26.15 -3.71
N LEU A 216 -12.08 25.09 -3.53
CA LEU A 216 -11.55 24.25 -4.62
C LEU A 216 -12.33 22.94 -4.75
N PRO A 217 -12.22 22.23 -5.89
CA PRO A 217 -12.82 20.91 -6.05
C PRO A 217 -12.25 19.93 -5.01
N VAL A 218 -13.04 19.63 -3.99
CA VAL A 218 -12.70 18.71 -2.89
C VAL A 218 -13.46 17.39 -2.98
N ASP A 219 -14.33 17.21 -3.98
CA ASP A 219 -15.19 16.03 -4.13
C ASP A 219 -14.41 14.72 -4.14
N GLU A 220 -13.27 14.67 -4.84
CA GLU A 220 -12.39 13.48 -4.86
C GLU A 220 -11.79 13.18 -3.48
N ALA A 221 -11.41 14.22 -2.74
CA ALA A 221 -10.85 14.09 -1.39
C ALA A 221 -11.93 13.67 -0.38
N ILE A 222 -13.14 14.22 -0.48
CA ILE A 222 -14.30 13.84 0.33
C ILE A 222 -14.67 12.39 0.07
N ALA A 223 -14.82 11.98 -1.19
CA ALA A 223 -15.14 10.60 -1.54
C ALA A 223 -14.09 9.60 -1.01
N PHE A 224 -12.81 9.99 -1.05
CA PHE A 224 -11.75 9.19 -0.45
C PHE A 224 -11.91 9.07 1.08
N VAL A 225 -12.19 10.17 1.77
CA VAL A 225 -12.44 10.17 3.22
C VAL A 225 -13.67 9.35 3.60
N GLU A 226 -14.76 9.43 2.83
CA GLU A 226 -15.97 8.63 3.08
C GLU A 226 -15.69 7.13 2.90
N THR A 227 -14.89 6.77 1.89
CA THR A 227 -14.56 5.37 1.59
C THR A 227 -13.63 4.76 2.64
N TYR A 228 -12.63 5.51 3.11
CA TYR A 228 -11.53 4.97 3.90
C TYR A 228 -11.43 5.53 5.33
N GLY A 229 -12.17 6.59 5.65
CA GLY A 229 -12.09 7.31 6.92
C GLY A 229 -12.91 6.75 8.06
N GLY A 230 -13.69 5.68 7.83
CA GLY A 230 -14.37 4.94 8.90
C GLY A 230 -15.40 5.78 9.65
N GLY A 231 -16.47 6.20 8.97
CA GLY A 231 -17.62 6.87 9.58
C GLY A 231 -18.90 6.41 8.90
N GLY A 232 -19.46 5.30 9.36
CA GLY A 232 -20.81 4.88 8.98
C GLY A 232 -21.84 5.79 9.62
N SER A 233 -22.18 6.89 8.96
CA SER A 233 -23.45 7.59 9.18
C SER A 233 -24.51 6.92 8.31
N SER A 234 -25.03 5.78 8.79
CA SER A 234 -26.32 5.30 8.32
C SER A 234 -27.39 6.27 8.79
N THR A 235 -27.63 7.35 8.04
CA THR A 235 -28.91 8.07 8.13
C THR A 235 -29.96 7.21 7.42
N SER A 236 -30.49 6.23 8.17
CA SER A 236 -31.77 5.62 7.84
C SER A 236 -32.85 6.67 8.08
N GLY A 237 -33.14 7.46 7.06
CA GLY A 237 -34.37 8.23 6.96
C GLY A 237 -35.52 7.31 6.57
N ARG A 238 -36.36 6.95 7.53
CA ARG A 238 -37.82 6.91 7.42
C ARG A 238 -38.45 6.65 8.77
#